data_AF-A0A4V2B9J9-F1
#
_entry.id   AF-A0A4V2B9J9-F1
#
_cell.length_a   1.000
_cell.length_b   1.000
_cell.length_c   1.000
_cell.angle_alpha   90.00
_cell.angle_beta   90.00
_cell.angle_gamma   90.00
#
_symmetry.space_group_name_H-M   'P 1'
#
loop_
_entity.id
_entity.type
_entity.pdbx_description
1 polymer ?
#
loop_
_entity_poly.entity_id
_entity_poly.type
_entity_poly.pdbx_seq_one_letter_code
_entity_poly.pdbx_strand_id
1 'polypeptide(L)' 'MGAAVGYGFVQITESVLPWTLAASGGMMLYVISHEMIPESHSRGNAKHATGGLMIGFALMLILDIALG' A
#
# COMPACT_ATOMS: atom_id res chain seq x y z
N MET A 1 -12.48 -26.25 24.08
CA MET A 1 -11.06 -26.31 23.71
C MET A 1 -10.74 -25.58 22.41
N GLY A 2 -11.54 -25.71 21.34
CA GLY A 2 -11.32 -24.98 20.07
C GLY A 2 -11.20 -23.45 20.20
N ALA A 3 -12.00 -22.83 21.08
CA ALA A 3 -11.91 -21.39 21.35
C ALA A 3 -10.58 -20.94 21.98
N ALA A 4 -9.98 -21.76 22.86
CA ALA A 4 -8.70 -21.45 23.50
C ALA A 4 -7.54 -21.55 22.50
N VAL A 5 -7.60 -22.53 21.59
CA VAL A 5 -6.62 -22.69 20.51
C VAL A 5 -6.73 -21.54 19.50
N GLY A 6 -7.97 -21.15 19.13
CA GLY A 6 -8.21 -20.01 18.26
C GLY A 6 -7.70 -18.69 18.85
N TYR A 7 -7.92 -18.45 20.14
CA TYR A 7 -7.40 -17.26 20.83
C TYR A 7 -5.87 -17.18 20.78
N GLY A 8 -5.16 -18.31 21.01
CA GLY A 8 -3.71 -18.37 20.90
C GLY A 8 -3.20 -18.03 19.49
N PHE A 9 -3.90 -18.47 18.45
CA PHE A 9 -3.55 -18.18 17.05
C PHE A 9 -3.76 -16.70 16.68
N VAL A 10 -4.86 -16.09 17.15
CA VAL A 10 -5.16 -14.67 16.90
C VAL A 10 -4.10 -13.78 17.53
N GLN A 11 -3.64 -14.07 18.75
CA GLN A 11 -2.60 -13.30 19.43
C GLN A 11 -1.27 -13.25 18.65
N ILE A 12 -0.89 -14.38 18.04
CA ILE A 12 0.31 -14.45 17.19
C ILE A 12 0.08 -13.63 15.91
N THR A 13 -1.11 -13.74 15.32
CA THR A 13 -1.46 -13.04 14.08
C THR A 13 -1.51 -11.53 14.29
N GLU A 14 -2.11 -11.03 15.37
CA GLU A 14 -2.13 -9.59 15.70
C GLU A 14 -0.73 -9.00 15.82
N SER A 15 0.23 -9.75 16.38
CA SER A 15 1.62 -9.28 16.46
C SER A 15 2.34 -9.28 15.11
N VAL A 16 2.02 -10.22 14.21
CA VAL A 16 2.68 -10.38 12.89
C VAL A 16 2.01 -9.55 11.78
N LEU A 17 0.71 -9.25 11.93
CA LEU A 17 -0.08 -8.46 10.99
C LEU A 17 0.55 -7.11 10.66
N PRO A 18 0.97 -6.27 11.64
CA PRO A 18 1.54 -4.95 11.33
C PRO A 18 2.86 -5.06 10.56
N TRP A 19 3.69 -6.08 10.86
CA TRP A 19 4.94 -6.30 10.12
C TRP A 19 4.68 -6.69 8.67
N THR A 20 3.71 -7.57 8.44
CA THR A 20 3.35 -8.01 7.08
C THR A 20 2.72 -6.88 6.27
N LEU A 21 1.81 -6.11 6.88
CA LEU A 21 1.19 -4.95 6.25
C LEU A 21 2.23 -3.86 5.94
N ALA A 22 3.15 -3.58 6.86
CA ALA A 22 4.24 -2.63 6.64
C ALA A 22 5.17 -3.10 5.51
N ALA A 23 5.51 -4.38 5.45
CA ALA A 23 6.31 -4.94 4.36
C ALA A 23 5.60 -4.83 3.01
N SER A 24 4.29 -5.12 2.95
CA SER A 24 3.49 -4.99 1.73
C SER A 24 3.38 -3.53 1.27
N GLY A 25 3.17 -2.59 2.20
CA GLY A 25 3.16 -1.17 1.90
C GLY A 25 4.50 -0.67 1.36
N GLY A 26 5.61 -1.12 1.98
CA GLY A 26 6.97 -0.81 1.53
C GLY A 26 7.25 -1.32 0.11
N MET A 27 6.79 -2.53 -0.23
CA MET A 27 6.93 -3.10 -1.57
C MET A 27 6.20 -2.24 -2.63
N MET A 28 4.99 -1.79 -2.33
CA MET A 28 4.24 -0.92 -3.25
C MET A 28 4.97 0.41 -3.51
N LEU A 29 5.55 1.02 -2.48
CA LEU A 29 6.34 2.25 -2.66
C LEU A 29 7.62 2.04 -3.47
N TYR A 30 8.28 0.88 -3.30
CA TYR A 30 9.47 0.51 -4.08
C TYR A 30 9.14 0.32 -5.56
N VAL A 31 8.09 -0.45 -5.88
CA VAL A 31 7.61 -0.68 -7.25
C VAL A 31 7.25 0.63 -7.93
N ILE A 32 6.50 1.50 -7.26
CA ILE A 32 6.15 2.82 -7.80
C ILE A 32 7.42 3.63 -8.13
N SER A 33 8.42 3.61 -7.23
CA SER A 33 9.62 4.43 -7.38
C SER A 33 10.61 3.90 -8.42
N HIS A 34 10.77 2.58 -8.52
CA HIS A 34 11.78 1.95 -9.38
C HIS A 34 11.25 1.47 -10.73
N GLU A 35 9.94 1.27 -10.89
CA GLU A 35 9.35 0.86 -12.16
C GLU A 35 8.48 1.96 -12.76
N MET A 36 7.47 2.46 -12.02
CA MET A 36 6.54 3.45 -12.60
C MET A 36 7.19 4.82 -12.89
N ILE A 37 8.00 5.37 -11.97
CA ILE A 37 8.66 6.68 -12.19
C ILE A 37 9.63 6.64 -13.40
N PRO A 38 10.57 5.69 -13.50
CA PRO A 38 11.48 5.64 -14.64
C PRO A 38 10.81 5.22 -15.96
N GLU A 39 9.82 4.33 -15.96
CA GLU A 39 9.07 3.99 -17.18
C GLU A 39 8.37 5.23 -17.75
N SER A 40 7.84 6.09 -16.87
CA SER A 40 7.24 7.35 -17.28
C SER A 40 8.26 8.36 -17.83
N HIS A 41 9.49 8.36 -17.30
CA HIS A 41 10.59 9.17 -17.83
C HIS A 41 11.03 8.70 -19.23
N SER A 42 11.07 7.39 -19.46
CA SER A 42 11.41 6.80 -20.77
C SER A 42 10.40 7.14 -21.88
N ARG A 43 9.16 7.53 -21.53
CA ARG A 43 8.09 7.88 -22.49
C ARG A 43 7.92 9.39 -22.69
N GLY A 44 8.80 10.23 -22.11
CA GLY A 44 8.82 11.69 -22.31
C GLY A 44 7.71 12.49 -21.58
N ASN A 45 6.75 11.81 -20.95
CA ASN A 45 5.57 12.40 -20.30
C ASN A 45 5.59 12.29 -18.77
N ALA A 46 6.79 12.31 -18.16
CA ALA A 46 6.99 12.16 -16.72
C ALA A 46 6.10 13.08 -15.86
N LYS A 47 5.93 14.35 -16.28
CA LYS A 47 5.11 15.33 -15.54
C LYS A 47 3.62 14.98 -15.53
N HIS A 48 3.08 14.49 -16.64
CA HIS A 48 1.66 14.12 -16.72
C HIS A 48 1.36 12.85 -15.93
N ALA A 49 2.26 11.86 -15.97
CA ALA A 49 2.07 10.64 -15.19
C ALA A 49 2.22 10.89 -13.68
N THR A 50 3.20 11.70 -13.27
CA THR A 50 3.36 12.08 -11.85
C THR A 50 2.16 12.88 -11.36
N GLY A 51 1.63 13.77 -12.19
CA GLY A 51 0.38 14.50 -11.90
C GLY A 51 -0.82 13.55 -11.74
N GLY A 52 -0.98 12.58 -12.63
CA GLY A 52 -2.03 11.55 -12.51
C GLY A 52 -1.89 10.68 -11.26
N LEU A 53 -0.66 10.30 -10.89
CA LEU A 53 -0.37 9.54 -9.67
C LEU A 53 -0.72 10.35 -8.42
N MET A 54 -0.33 11.63 -8.36
CA MET A 54 -0.69 12.51 -7.24
C MET A 54 -2.20 12.70 -7.11
N ILE A 55 -2.90 12.92 -8.22
CA ILE A 55 -4.37 13.07 -8.21
C ILE A 55 -5.03 11.76 -7.77
N GLY A 56 -4.59 10.61 -8.27
CA GLY A 56 -5.11 9.30 -7.87
C GLY A 56 -4.87 9.01 -6.39
N PHE A 57 -3.70 9.35 -5.87
CA PHE A 57 -3.39 9.21 -4.44
C PHE A 57 -4.24 10.14 -3.57
N ALA A 58 -4.42 11.40 -3.99
CA ALA A 58 -5.31 12.33 -3.29
C ALA A 58 -6.77 11.85 -3.30
N LEU A 59 -7.25 11.33 -4.43
CA LEU A 59 -8.58 10.73 -4.55
C LEU A 59 -8.73 9.52 -3.63
N MET A 60 -7.74 8.62 -3.61
CA MET A 60 -7.73 7.48 -2.69
C MET A 60 -7.85 7.94 -1.23
N LEU A 61 -7.05 8.93 -0.81
CA LEU A 61 -7.10 9.47 0.56
C LEU A 61 -8.46 10.08 0.89
N ILE A 62 -9.04 10.85 -0.03
CA ILE A 62 -10.37 11.44 0.16
C ILE A 62 -11.43 10.35 0.30
N LEU A 63 -11.38 9.32 -0.55
CA LEU A 63 -12.32 8.20 -0.50
C LEU A 63 -12.17 7.39 0.79
N ASP A 64 -10.95 7.12 1.24
CA ASP A 64 -10.67 6.40 2.50
C ASP A 64 -11.21 7.16 3.71
N ILE A 65 -10.99 8.49 3.77
CA ILE A 65 -11.52 9.35 4.83
C ILE A 65 -13.06 9.47 4.77
N ALA A 66 -13.66 9.41 3.58
CA ALA A 66 -15.10 9.56 3.39
C ALA A 66 -15.88 8.25 3.57
N LEU A 67 -15.27 7.09 3.31
CA LEU A 67 -15.89 5.77 3.36
C LEU A 67 -15.49 4.94 4.59
N GLY A 68 -14.33 5.23 5.18
CA GLY A 68 -13.87 4.66 6.46
C GLY A 68 -14.57 5.30 7.65
#